data_AF-A0A6B0Y1X4-F1
#
_entry.id   AF-A0A6B0Y1X4-F1
#
_cell.length_a   1.000
_cell.length_b   1.000
_cell.length_c   1.000
_cell.angle_alpha   90.00
_cell.angle_beta   90.00
_cell.angle_gamma   90.00
#
_symmetry.space_group_name_H-M   'P 1'
#
loop_
_entity.id
_entity.type
_entity.pdbx_description
1 polymer ?
#
loop_
_entity_poly.entity_id
_entity_poly.type
_entity_poly.pdbx_seq_one_letter_code
_entity_poly.pdbx_strand_id
1 'polypeptide(L)' 'MGRAGRGAALADTRKTTSLAVLIDADNTSSRHAQAIFDEIVKLGEANVRRIYGDFSGGRLAGWD' A
#
# COMPACT_ATOMS: atom_id res chain seq x y z
N MET A 1 31.05 9.22 40.67
CA MET A 1 31.36 8.42 39.46
C MET A 1 30.10 7.65 39.12
N GLY A 2 29.41 7.71 37.99
CA GLY A 2 29.58 8.36 36.69
C GLY A 2 28.49 7.68 35.84
N ARG A 3 27.47 8.43 35.39
CA ARG A 3 26.41 7.88 34.54
C ARG A 3 26.97 7.56 33.15
N ALA A 4 26.76 6.35 32.68
CA ALA A 4 26.71 5.98 31.26
C ALA A 4 25.99 4.64 31.18
N GLY A 5 25.03 4.38 30.30
CA GLY A 5 24.55 5.15 29.17
C GLY A 5 23.76 4.17 28.29
N ARG A 6 22.58 4.59 27.85
CA ARG A 6 21.86 4.16 26.64
C ARG A 6 22.23 2.78 26.09
N GLY A 7 21.40 1.81 26.42
CA GLY A 7 21.20 0.60 25.62
C GLY A 7 19.73 0.43 25.24
N ALA A 8 19.03 1.53 24.91
CA ALA A 8 17.84 1.39 24.07
C ALA A 8 18.37 0.79 22.77
N ALA A 9 18.18 -0.51 22.61
CA ALA A 9 18.48 -1.22 21.39
C ALA A 9 18.00 -0.35 20.23
N LEU A 10 18.93 0.04 19.35
CA LEU A 10 18.57 0.61 18.06
C LEU A 10 17.72 -0.46 17.38
N ALA A 11 16.40 -0.35 17.53
CA ALA A 11 15.46 -0.97 16.63
C ALA A 11 15.59 -0.21 15.31
N ASP A 12 16.66 -0.46 14.57
CA ASP A 12 16.61 -0.24 13.15
C ASP A 12 16.40 -1.61 12.51
N THR A 13 15.19 -1.87 12.05
CA THR A 13 14.95 -3.02 11.20
C THR A 13 13.88 -2.65 10.20
N ARG A 14 14.22 -1.66 9.36
CA ARG A 14 13.52 -1.26 8.13
C ARG A 14 12.02 -1.08 8.31
N LYS A 15 11.59 0.11 8.73
CA LYS A 15 10.20 0.50 8.49
C LYS A 15 9.95 0.43 6.97
N THR A 16 9.17 -0.55 6.55
CA THR A 16 8.59 -0.56 5.20
C THR A 16 7.78 0.72 5.05
N THR A 17 7.99 1.44 3.94
CA THR A 17 7.21 2.66 3.67
C THR A 17 5.74 2.27 3.61
N SER A 18 4.94 2.76 4.56
CA SER A 18 3.51 2.51 4.57
C SER A 18 2.84 3.34 3.49
N LEU A 19 2.13 2.68 2.57
CA LEU A 19 1.44 3.31 1.45
C LEU A 19 -0.08 3.24 1.65
N ALA A 20 -0.74 4.32 1.27
CA ALA A 20 -2.17 4.34 1.01
C ALA A 20 -2.37 4.39 -0.51
N VAL A 21 -3.09 3.40 -1.04
CA VAL A 21 -3.33 3.21 -2.47
C VAL A 21 -4.81 3.46 -2.74
N LEU A 22 -5.08 4.43 -3.61
CA LEU A 22 -6.42 4.78 -4.09
C LEU A 22 -6.44 4.54 -5.60
N ILE A 23 -7.32 3.66 -6.06
CA ILE A 23 -7.50 3.32 -7.47
C ILE A 23 -8.83 3.88 -7.94
N ASP A 24 -8.81 4.64 -9.02
CA ASP A 24 -9.99 5.06 -9.76
C ASP A 24 -10.35 3.97 -10.78
N ALA A 25 -11.33 3.13 -10.45
CA ALA A 25 -11.78 2.00 -11.26
C ALA A 25 -12.62 2.40 -12.47
N ASP A 26 -13.21 3.60 -12.47
CA ASP A 26 -13.96 4.08 -13.63
C ASP A 26 -13.04 4.46 -14.78
N ASN A 27 -11.80 4.83 -14.46
CA ASN A 27 -10.76 5.24 -15.41
C ASN A 27 -9.62 4.21 -15.57
N THR A 28 -9.56 3.19 -14.70
CA THR A 28 -8.54 2.14 -14.74
C THR A 28 -9.18 0.78 -14.92
N SER A 29 -8.71 0.00 -15.90
CA SER A 29 -9.18 -1.39 -16.08
C SER A 29 -8.55 -2.33 -15.05
N SER A 30 -9.34 -3.25 -14.48
CA SER A 30 -8.89 -4.25 -13.50
C SER A 30 -7.84 -5.21 -14.02
N ARG A 31 -7.71 -5.35 -15.36
CA ARG A 31 -6.64 -6.14 -15.99
C ARG A 31 -5.23 -5.69 -15.59
N HIS A 32 -5.09 -4.45 -15.11
CA HIS A 32 -3.81 -3.88 -14.66
C HIS A 32 -3.54 -4.07 -13.17
N ALA A 33 -4.49 -4.60 -12.39
CA ALA A 33 -4.39 -4.69 -10.94
C ALA A 33 -3.11 -5.40 -10.48
N GLN A 34 -2.81 -6.57 -11.07
CA GLN A 34 -1.61 -7.32 -10.72
C GLN A 34 -0.32 -6.50 -10.92
N ALA A 35 -0.15 -5.92 -12.12
CA ALA A 35 1.01 -5.10 -12.44
C ALA A 35 1.14 -3.88 -11.52
N ILE A 36 0.02 -3.23 -11.17
CA ILE A 36 0.00 -2.10 -10.24
C ILE A 36 0.49 -2.55 -8.85
N PHE A 37 -0.02 -3.68 -8.32
CA PHE A 37 0.40 -4.17 -7.01
C PHE A 37 1.85 -4.66 -6.99
N ASP A 38 2.34 -5.26 -8.07
CA ASP A 38 3.74 -5.67 -8.19
C ASP A 38 4.69 -4.46 -8.09
N GLU A 39 4.33 -3.32 -8.68
CA GLU A 39 5.11 -2.09 -8.53
C GLU A 39 5.00 -1.49 -7.13
N ILE A 40 3.81 -1.49 -6.53
CA ILE A 40 3.59 -0.97 -5.17
C ILE A 40 4.48 -1.70 -4.15
N VAL A 41 4.63 -3.02 -4.25
CA VAL A 41 5.48 -3.82 -3.35
C VAL A 41 6.95 -3.39 -3.40
N LYS A 42 7.43 -2.88 -4.54
CA LYS A 42 8.79 -2.34 -4.66
C LYS A 42 8.96 -0.99 -3.95
N LEU A 43 7.87 -0.24 -3.78
CA LEU A 43 7.84 1.07 -3.14
C LEU A 43 7.62 0.99 -1.63
N GLY A 44 6.87 -0.03 -1.18
CA GLY A 44 6.51 -0.19 0.22
C GLY A 44 5.33 -1.12 0.43
N GLU A 45 4.70 -0.99 1.59
CA GLU A 45 3.59 -1.85 2.02
C GLU A 45 2.27 -1.11 1.94
N ALA A 46 1.33 -1.58 1.11
CA ALA A 46 0.02 -0.98 0.94
C ALA A 46 -0.94 -1.37 2.06
N ASN A 47 -0.83 -0.67 3.19
CA ASN A 47 -1.66 -0.87 4.38
C ASN A 47 -3.11 -0.40 4.19
N VAL A 48 -3.33 0.57 3.29
CA VAL A 48 -4.67 1.01 2.89
C VAL A 48 -4.80 0.85 1.39
N ARG A 49 -5.82 0.13 0.94
CA ARG A 49 -6.16 -0.06 -0.48
C ARG A 49 -7.65 0.22 -0.66
N ARG A 50 -7.98 1.18 -1.52
CA ARG A 50 -9.35 1.53 -1.85
C ARG A 50 -9.50 1.65 -3.35
N ILE A 51 -10.62 1.14 -3.83
CA ILE A 51 -11.03 1.24 -5.22
C ILE A 51 -12.30 2.09 -5.24
N TYR A 52 -12.31 3.11 -6.09
CA TYR A 52 -13.42 4.06 -6.23
C TYR A 52 -14.01 3.95 -7.62
N GLY A 53 -15.34 3.95 -7.70
CA GLY A 53 -16.06 4.06 -8.96
C GLY A 53 -17.54 3.72 -8.81
N ASP A 54 -18.25 3.73 -9.93
CA ASP A 54 -19.65 3.33 -9.99
C ASP A 54 -19.81 1.81 -10.08
N PHE A 55 -19.98 1.17 -8.92
CA PHE A 55 -20.26 -0.27 -8.80
C PHE A 55 -21.75 -0.62 -9.00
N SER A 56 -22.64 0.37 -9.25
CA SER A 56 -24.06 0.09 -9.48
C SER A 56 -24.29 -0.66 -10.80
N GLY A 57 -23.36 -0.54 -11.75
CA GLY A 57 -23.33 -1.29 -13.00
C GLY A 57 -22.28 -2.41 -13.02
N GLY A 58 -22.51 -3.45 -13.81
CA GLY A 58 -21.58 -4.58 -13.95
C GLY A 58 -20.23 -4.26 -14.63
N ARG A 59 -19.97 -3.00 -15.00
CA ARG A 59 -18.74 -2.57 -15.67
C ARG A 59 -17.50 -2.74 -14.79
N LEU A 60 -17.67 -2.58 -13.47
CA LEU A 60 -16.59 -2.74 -12.51
C LEU A 60 -16.51 -4.16 -11.92
N ALA A 61 -17.21 -5.15 -12.48
CA ALA A 61 -17.22 -6.53 -11.97
C ALA A 61 -15.84 -7.20 -11.94
N GLY A 62 -14.86 -6.68 -12.69
CA GLY A 62 -13.48 -7.13 -12.61
C GLY A 62 -12.69 -6.58 -11.42
N TRP A 63 -13.24 -5.61 -10.69
CA TRP A 63 -12.67 -5.00 -9.48
C TRP A 63 -13.35 -5.47 -8.18
N ASP A 64 -14.46 -6.20 -8.29
CA ASP A 64 -15.24 -6.80 -7.19
C ASP A 64 -14.70 -8.19 -6.85
#